data_AF-A0A849R408-F1
#
_entry.id   AF-A0A849R408-F1
#
_cell.length_a   1.000
_cell.length_b   1.000
_cell.length_c   1.000
_cell.angle_alpha   90.00
_cell.angle_beta   90.00
_cell.angle_gamma   90.00
#
_symmetry.space_group_name_H-M   'P 1'
#
loop_
_entity.id
_entity.type
_entity.pdbx_description
1 polymer ?
#
loop_
_entity_poly.entity_id
_entity_poly.type
_entity_poly.pdbx_seq_one_letter_code
_entity_poly.pdbx_strand_id
1 'polypeptide(L)'
;MVDKELTSGHIQVVEHGSGIYSSDTDFNSQRLNKSTEAEYQPTTFNFSDGFGVNFSSKWMQGICSKDQKAGTAIHKRISNAATMKDDTTATKSSMAFETSFNGSIHVGARTTETRISEDYIGRFNVSQVIKIGDARSTSTSNTSNSSDLPSCP
;
A
#
# COMPACT_ATOMS: atom_id res chain seq x y z
N MET A 1 7.93 -14.61 9.94
CA MET A 1 7.85 -14.14 8.54
C MET A 1 6.39 -14.01 8.15
N VAL A 2 6.08 -13.02 7.34
CA VAL A 2 4.78 -12.82 6.69
C VAL A 2 4.99 -12.65 5.20
N ASP A 3 4.10 -13.24 4.42
CA ASP A 3 3.87 -12.96 3.01
C ASP A 3 2.36 -13.06 2.79
N LYS A 4 1.72 -11.94 2.47
CA LYS A 4 0.28 -11.80 2.45
C LYS A 4 -0.15 -10.89 1.32
N GLU A 5 -1.11 -11.36 0.54
CA GLU A 5 -1.77 -10.59 -0.50
C GLU A 5 -3.29 -10.68 -0.33
N LEU A 6 -3.95 -9.52 -0.28
CA LEU A 6 -5.41 -9.40 -0.18
C LEU A 6 -5.91 -8.49 -1.28
N THR A 7 -6.95 -8.92 -1.99
CA THR A 7 -7.64 -8.10 -2.99
C THR A 7 -9.15 -8.19 -2.77
N SER A 8 -9.82 -7.04 -2.72
CA SER A 8 -11.28 -6.97 -2.65
C SER A 8 -11.78 -5.73 -3.39
N GLY A 9 -12.64 -5.94 -4.38
CA GLY A 9 -13.16 -4.88 -5.23
C GLY A 9 -12.05 -4.09 -5.92
N HIS A 10 -11.86 -2.86 -5.46
CA HIS A 10 -10.94 -1.86 -6.05
C HIS A 10 -9.62 -1.74 -5.29
N ILE A 11 -9.43 -2.50 -4.22
CA ILE A 11 -8.32 -2.32 -3.29
C ILE A 11 -7.46 -3.59 -3.28
N GLN A 12 -6.15 -3.40 -3.29
CA GLN A 12 -5.13 -4.45 -3.14
C GLN A 12 -4.21 -4.08 -1.96
N VAL A 13 -3.87 -5.07 -1.15
CA VAL A 13 -2.93 -4.97 -0.05
C VAL A 13 -1.89 -6.08 -0.20
N VAL A 14 -0.61 -5.72 -0.17
CA VAL A 14 0.51 -6.67 -0.20
C VAL A 14 1.42 -6.39 0.99
N GLU A 15 1.79 -7.42 1.75
CA GLU A 15 2.60 -7.32 2.94
C GLU A 15 3.63 -8.43 2.97
N HIS A 16 4.89 -8.09 3.22
CA HIS A 16 5.88 -9.09 3.54
C HIS A 16 6.95 -8.57 4.50
N GLY A 17 7.62 -9.50 5.18
CA GLY A 17 8.76 -9.20 6.03
C GLY A 17 9.03 -10.30 7.06
N SER A 18 10.04 -10.06 7.88
CA SER A 18 10.49 -10.97 8.93
C SER A 18 10.65 -10.24 10.26
N GLY A 19 10.24 -10.90 11.34
CA GLY A 19 10.28 -10.36 12.70
C GLY A 19 8.91 -10.34 13.36
N ILE A 20 8.70 -9.34 14.22
CA ILE A 20 7.46 -9.14 14.96
C ILE A 20 6.44 -8.48 14.03
N TYR A 21 5.22 -9.01 14.04
CA TYR A 21 4.13 -8.53 13.19
C TYR A 21 2.80 -8.69 13.91
N SER A 22 2.00 -7.63 13.88
CA SER A 22 0.59 -7.62 14.28
C SER A 22 -0.19 -6.81 13.27
N SER A 23 -1.39 -7.27 12.91
CA SER A 23 -2.26 -6.51 12.03
C SER A 23 -3.73 -6.83 12.25
N ASP A 24 -4.55 -5.80 12.22
CA ASP A 24 -6.00 -5.90 12.12
C ASP A 24 -6.46 -5.41 10.75
N THR A 25 -7.44 -6.10 10.17
CA THR A 25 -7.92 -5.78 8.82
C THR A 25 -9.43 -6.01 8.74
N ASP A 26 -10.17 -4.91 8.60
CA ASP A 26 -11.57 -4.91 8.19
C ASP A 26 -11.64 -4.51 6.72
N PHE A 27 -11.98 -5.48 5.87
CA PHE A 27 -11.87 -5.33 4.43
C PHE A 27 -13.12 -5.84 3.72
N ASN A 28 -13.82 -4.93 3.05
CA ASN A 28 -14.93 -5.24 2.15
C ASN A 28 -14.67 -4.68 0.75
N SER A 29 -15.62 -4.88 -0.17
CA SER A 29 -15.47 -4.50 -1.58
C SER A 29 -15.39 -2.99 -1.84
N GLN A 30 -15.74 -2.16 -0.87
CA GLN A 30 -15.81 -0.70 -0.99
C GLN A 30 -14.80 0.04 -0.11
N ARG A 31 -14.40 -0.58 1.01
CA ARG A 31 -13.61 0.06 2.05
C ARG A 31 -12.64 -0.92 2.70
N LEU A 32 -11.46 -0.40 2.99
CA LEU A 32 -10.43 -0.99 3.82
C LEU A 32 -10.27 -0.13 5.08
N ASN A 33 -10.26 -0.77 6.25
CA ASN A 33 -9.69 -0.23 7.47
C ASN A 33 -8.59 -1.22 7.91
N LYS A 34 -7.34 -0.76 7.98
CA LYS A 34 -6.21 -1.62 8.30
C LYS A 34 -5.30 -0.93 9.30
N SER A 35 -4.92 -1.69 10.32
CA SER A 35 -3.87 -1.33 11.26
C SER A 35 -2.76 -2.36 11.17
N THR A 36 -1.50 -1.92 11.18
CA THR A 36 -0.33 -2.80 11.15
C THR A 36 0.77 -2.24 12.04
N GLU A 37 1.37 -3.11 12.84
CA GLU A 37 2.60 -2.84 13.57
C GLU A 37 3.62 -3.94 13.25
N ALA A 38 4.82 -3.54 12.87
CA ALA A 38 5.86 -4.50 12.55
C ALA A 38 7.27 -4.00 12.90
N GLU A 39 8.10 -4.91 13.39
CA GLU A 39 9.51 -4.68 13.73
C GLU A 39 10.36 -5.75 13.07
N TYR A 40 11.39 -5.32 12.34
CA TYR A 40 12.28 -6.20 11.62
C TYR A 40 13.16 -6.99 12.58
N GLN A 41 13.06 -8.31 12.52
CA GLN A 41 13.97 -9.22 13.19
C GLN A 41 14.20 -10.44 12.30
N PRO A 42 15.46 -10.75 11.92
CA PRO A 42 15.76 -11.97 11.18
C PRO A 42 15.19 -13.20 11.90
N THR A 43 14.51 -14.06 11.16
CA THR A 43 13.89 -15.27 11.71
C THR A 43 14.46 -16.50 11.03
N THR A 44 14.88 -17.49 11.82
CA THR A 44 15.35 -18.79 11.32
C THR A 44 14.29 -19.84 11.58
N PHE A 45 13.95 -20.61 10.56
CA PHE A 45 13.09 -21.78 10.69
C PHE A 45 13.94 -23.04 10.50
N ASN A 46 13.99 -23.87 11.55
CA ASN A 46 14.74 -25.13 11.53
C ASN A 46 13.77 -26.29 11.26
N PHE A 47 14.10 -27.09 10.26
CA PHE A 47 13.43 -28.34 9.94
C PHE A 47 14.06 -29.51 10.70
N SER A 48 13.32 -30.61 10.82
CA SER A 48 13.67 -31.77 11.65
C SER A 48 14.94 -32.50 11.24
N ASP A 49 15.44 -32.28 10.02
CA ASP A 49 16.64 -32.89 9.45
C ASP A 49 17.88 -32.00 9.56
N GLY A 50 17.79 -30.88 10.29
CA GLY A 50 18.90 -29.93 10.45
C GLY A 50 19.02 -28.93 9.30
N PHE A 51 18.12 -28.96 8.31
CA PHE A 51 18.00 -27.90 7.33
C PHE A 51 17.39 -26.65 8.00
N GLY A 52 18.05 -25.49 7.85
CA GLY A 52 17.59 -24.23 8.41
C GLY A 52 17.43 -23.18 7.31
N VAL A 53 16.30 -22.48 7.29
CA VAL A 53 16.05 -21.37 6.35
C VAL A 53 16.04 -20.06 7.11
N ASN A 54 16.85 -19.11 6.65
CA ASN A 54 16.96 -17.77 7.23
C ASN A 54 16.12 -16.78 6.42
N PHE A 55 15.24 -16.06 7.11
CA PHE A 55 14.45 -14.97 6.57
C PHE A 55 14.94 -13.67 7.16
N SER A 56 15.47 -12.80 6.29
CA SER A 56 16.07 -11.50 6.68
C SER A 56 15.44 -10.33 5.94
N SER A 57 14.26 -10.52 5.33
CA SER A 57 13.54 -9.46 4.63
C SER A 57 13.01 -8.41 5.61
N LYS A 58 13.28 -7.14 5.31
CA LYS A 58 12.68 -5.99 6.01
C LYS A 58 11.21 -5.84 5.64
N TRP A 59 10.47 -5.05 6.42
CA TRP A 59 9.04 -4.90 6.22
C TRP A 59 8.70 -4.09 4.96
N MET A 60 7.69 -4.57 4.25
CA MET A 60 7.04 -3.94 3.12
C MET A 60 5.54 -4.04 3.29
N GLN A 61 4.84 -2.93 3.09
CA GLN A 61 3.39 -2.88 2.98
C GLN A 61 3.00 -1.97 1.82
N GLY A 62 2.31 -2.51 0.83
CA GLY A 62 1.67 -1.78 -0.26
C GLY A 62 0.16 -1.78 -0.09
N ILE A 63 -0.47 -0.62 -0.20
CA ILE A 63 -1.92 -0.47 -0.30
C ILE A 63 -2.21 0.32 -1.56
N CYS A 64 -2.94 -0.28 -2.48
CA CYS A 64 -3.38 0.36 -3.71
C CYS A 64 -4.89 0.36 -3.80
N SER A 65 -5.46 1.48 -4.21
CA SER A 65 -6.88 1.63 -4.53
C SER A 65 -7.01 2.13 -5.95
N LYS A 66 -7.85 1.48 -6.77
CA LYS A 66 -7.98 1.76 -8.21
C LYS A 66 -9.43 1.71 -8.66
N ASP A 67 -9.92 2.80 -9.23
CA ASP A 67 -11.18 2.82 -9.98
C ASP A 67 -10.89 2.79 -11.48
N GLN A 68 -11.00 1.60 -12.07
CA GLN A 68 -10.77 1.39 -13.50
C GLN A 68 -11.73 2.21 -14.37
N LYS A 69 -12.98 2.41 -13.93
CA LYS A 69 -13.98 3.15 -14.71
C LYS A 69 -13.67 4.64 -14.74
N ALA A 70 -13.16 5.16 -13.63
CA ALA A 70 -12.77 6.56 -13.53
C ALA A 70 -11.33 6.83 -14.04
N GLY A 71 -10.52 5.79 -14.29
CA GLY A 71 -9.12 5.95 -14.66
C GLY A 71 -8.27 6.52 -13.52
N THR A 72 -8.58 6.16 -12.27
CA THR A 72 -7.93 6.72 -11.08
C THR A 72 -7.25 5.66 -10.23
N ALA A 73 -6.18 6.06 -9.54
CA ALA A 73 -5.53 5.24 -8.54
C ALA A 73 -4.90 6.07 -7.41
N ILE A 74 -4.87 5.49 -6.21
CA ILE A 74 -4.13 5.98 -5.05
C ILE A 74 -3.28 4.83 -4.55
N HIS A 75 -1.99 5.08 -4.33
CA HIS A 75 -1.04 4.07 -3.90
C HIS A 75 -0.20 4.61 -2.75
N LYS A 76 0.00 3.76 -1.75
CA LYS A 76 0.92 3.98 -0.65
C LYS A 76 1.74 2.72 -0.45
N ARG A 77 3.06 2.86 -0.36
CA ARG A 77 3.97 1.74 -0.18
C ARG A 77 5.07 2.06 0.80
N ILE A 78 5.06 1.41 1.95
CA ILE A 78 6.18 1.36 2.90
C ILE A 78 7.10 0.22 2.44
N SER A 79 8.41 0.43 2.46
CA SER A 79 9.40 -0.55 2.01
C SER A 79 10.69 -0.44 2.81
N ASN A 80 11.45 -1.54 2.85
CA ASN A 80 12.72 -1.63 3.57
C ASN A 80 12.64 -1.16 5.03
N ALA A 81 11.48 -1.33 5.66
CA ALA A 81 11.20 -0.79 6.98
C ALA A 81 11.79 -1.70 8.08
N ALA A 82 12.64 -1.11 8.92
CA ALA A 82 13.08 -1.72 10.17
C ALA A 82 11.96 -1.68 11.23
N THR A 83 11.15 -0.62 11.22
CA THR A 83 9.94 -0.49 12.04
C THR A 83 8.85 0.15 11.20
N MET A 84 7.61 -0.28 11.36
CA MET A 84 6.45 0.43 10.84
C MET A 84 5.27 0.31 11.80
N LYS A 85 4.55 1.41 11.97
CA LYS A 85 3.21 1.47 12.55
C LYS A 85 2.33 2.22 11.56
N ASP A 86 1.23 1.61 11.18
CA ASP A 86 0.42 2.09 10.08
C ASP A 86 -1.07 1.93 10.34
N ASP A 87 -1.80 3.03 10.30
CA ASP A 87 -3.26 3.03 10.32
C ASP A 87 -3.76 3.63 9.00
N THR A 88 -4.40 2.83 8.16
CA THR A 88 -4.89 3.23 6.83
C THR A 88 -6.38 2.93 6.67
N THR A 89 -7.12 3.94 6.26
CA THR A 89 -8.48 3.79 5.70
C THR A 89 -8.45 4.11 4.21
N ALA A 90 -8.95 3.20 3.38
CA ALA A 90 -9.02 3.41 1.94
C ALA A 90 -10.40 3.07 1.37
N THR A 91 -10.79 3.82 0.34
CA THR A 91 -11.92 3.53 -0.55
C THR A 91 -11.43 3.65 -1.98
N LYS A 92 -12.28 3.37 -2.97
CA LYS A 92 -11.95 3.52 -4.40
C LYS A 92 -11.44 4.92 -4.82
N SER A 93 -11.77 5.97 -4.07
CA SER A 93 -11.45 7.37 -4.42
C SER A 93 -10.81 8.17 -3.28
N SER A 94 -10.47 7.52 -2.16
CA SER A 94 -9.80 8.19 -1.05
C SER A 94 -8.87 7.26 -0.28
N MET A 95 -7.84 7.84 0.31
CA MET A 95 -6.95 7.15 1.24
C MET A 95 -6.55 8.12 2.35
N ALA A 96 -6.81 7.75 3.59
CA ALA A 96 -6.39 8.49 4.77
C ALA A 96 -5.48 7.58 5.58
N PHE A 97 -4.35 8.11 6.05
CA PHE A 97 -3.44 7.33 6.85
C PHE A 97 -2.65 8.15 7.86
N GLU A 98 -2.25 7.48 8.93
CA GLU A 98 -1.24 7.92 9.89
C GLU A 98 -0.17 6.82 9.98
N THR A 99 1.06 7.16 9.63
CA THR A 99 2.15 6.18 9.49
C THR A 99 3.39 6.68 10.22
N SER A 100 3.99 5.82 11.04
CA SER A 100 5.36 5.98 11.55
C SER A 100 6.23 4.87 10.98
N PHE A 101 7.40 5.19 10.44
CA PHE A 101 8.30 4.18 9.88
C PHE A 101 9.76 4.56 9.98
N ASN A 102 10.63 3.55 9.93
CA ASN A 102 12.08 3.69 9.72
C ASN A 102 12.48 2.87 8.49
N GLY A 103 12.54 3.51 7.33
CA GLY A 103 12.67 2.86 6.02
C GLY A 103 12.39 3.85 4.90
N SER A 104 11.62 3.43 3.90
CA SER A 104 11.12 4.32 2.84
C SER A 104 9.61 4.21 2.70
N ILE A 105 8.95 5.31 2.36
CA ILE A 105 7.55 5.30 1.92
C ILE A 105 7.43 6.04 0.59
N HIS A 106 6.64 5.47 -0.31
CA HIS A 106 6.14 6.10 -1.52
C HIS A 106 4.65 6.37 -1.37
N VAL A 107 4.21 7.57 -1.72
CA VAL A 107 2.79 7.95 -1.76
C VAL A 107 2.50 8.57 -3.12
N GLY A 108 1.48 8.06 -3.81
CA GLY A 108 1.14 8.50 -5.15
C GLY A 108 -0.36 8.51 -5.38
N ALA A 109 -0.81 9.45 -6.21
CA ALA A 109 -2.18 9.50 -6.71
C ALA A 109 -2.16 9.88 -8.19
N ARG A 110 -3.05 9.27 -8.97
CA ARG A 110 -3.17 9.54 -10.40
C ARG A 110 -4.63 9.61 -10.82
N THR A 111 -4.92 10.60 -11.65
CA THR A 111 -6.11 10.71 -12.48
C THR A 111 -5.69 10.75 -13.95
N THR A 112 -6.65 10.91 -14.86
CA THR A 112 -6.36 11.14 -16.29
C THR A 112 -5.49 12.39 -16.51
N GLU A 113 -5.70 13.44 -15.71
CA GLU A 113 -5.10 14.76 -15.95
C GLU A 113 -3.97 15.11 -14.96
N THR A 114 -3.92 14.45 -13.80
CA THR A 114 -3.03 14.85 -12.71
C THR A 114 -2.32 13.64 -12.11
N ARG A 115 -1.06 13.86 -11.71
CA ARG A 115 -0.26 12.91 -10.96
C ARG A 115 0.42 13.60 -9.80
N ILE A 116 0.32 12.99 -8.63
CA ILE A 116 1.04 13.35 -7.40
C ILE A 116 1.94 12.18 -7.04
N SER A 117 3.16 12.47 -6.58
CA SER A 117 4.16 11.49 -6.19
C SER A 117 5.07 12.09 -5.13
N GLU A 118 5.21 11.38 -4.02
CA GLU A 118 6.01 11.77 -2.87
C GLU A 118 6.81 10.57 -2.38
N ASP A 119 8.08 10.78 -2.03
CA ASP A 119 8.98 9.75 -1.51
C ASP A 119 9.69 10.28 -0.27
N TYR A 120 9.69 9.50 0.81
CA TYR A 120 10.40 9.84 2.05
C TYR A 120 11.29 8.66 2.45
N ILE A 121 12.55 8.95 2.79
CA ILE A 121 13.55 7.93 3.15
C ILE A 121 14.21 8.33 4.47
N GLY A 122 14.05 7.49 5.49
CA GLY A 122 14.55 7.75 6.84
C GLY A 122 13.53 7.37 7.91
N ARG A 123 13.50 8.15 8.99
CA ARG A 123 12.56 7.98 10.09
C ARG A 123 11.56 9.12 10.10
N PHE A 124 10.30 8.82 9.80
CA PHE A 124 9.25 9.82 9.67
C PHE A 124 7.95 9.38 10.32
N ASN A 125 7.17 10.39 10.70
CA ASN A 125 5.75 10.27 10.97
C ASN A 125 5.02 11.08 9.89
N VAL A 126 4.13 10.43 9.14
CA VAL A 126 3.39 11.03 8.02
C VAL A 126 1.91 10.81 8.24
N SER A 127 1.15 11.90 8.27
CA SER A 127 -0.31 11.87 8.27
C SER A 127 -0.82 12.59 7.05
N GLN A 128 -1.60 11.91 6.22
CA GLN A 128 -2.10 12.47 4.96
C GLN A 128 -3.48 11.94 4.62
N VAL A 129 -4.26 12.79 3.95
CA VAL A 129 -5.55 12.42 3.37
C VAL A 129 -5.53 12.79 1.89
N ILE A 130 -5.72 11.78 1.05
CA ILE A 130 -5.83 11.91 -0.40
C ILE A 130 -7.29 11.67 -0.77
N LYS A 131 -7.87 12.59 -1.53
CA LYS A 131 -9.23 12.47 -2.07
C LYS A 131 -9.18 12.81 -3.55
N ILE A 132 -9.75 11.94 -4.37
CA ILE A 132 -9.97 12.18 -5.78
C ILE A 132 -11.41 12.69 -5.92
N GLY A 133 -11.55 13.96 -6.28
CA GLY A 133 -12.85 14.57 -6.56
C GLY A 133 -13.35 14.25 -7.97
N ASP A 134 -14.65 14.40 -8.19
CA ASP A 134 -15.23 14.28 -9.52
C ASP A 134 -14.78 15.47 -10.39
N ALA A 135 -14.10 15.18 -11.49
CA ALA A 135 -13.87 16.16 -12.54
C ALA A 135 -15.20 16.43 -13.24
N ARG A 136 -15.69 17.68 -13.18
CA ARG A 136 -16.84 18.11 -13.98
C ARG A 136 -16.41 18.04 -15.45
N SER A 137 -16.84 16.99 -16.15
CA SER A 137 -16.45 16.74 -17.53
C SER A 137 -16.90 17.89 -18.42
N THR A 138 -15.94 18.64 -18.96
CA THR A 138 -16.16 19.39 -20.20
C THR A 138 -15.89 18.37 -21.29
N SER A 139 -16.94 17.94 -21.98
CA SER A 139 -16.93 16.86 -22.96
C SER A 139 -15.85 17.09 -24.03
N THR A 140 -14.81 16.28 -24.03
CA THR A 140 -14.04 15.98 -25.25
C THR A 140 -13.65 14.51 -25.21
N SER A 141 -14.39 13.72 -25.98
CA SER A 141 -14.17 12.29 -26.16
C SER A 141 -12.87 12.07 -26.92
N ASN A 142 -11.85 11.55 -26.24
CA ASN A 142 -10.74 10.86 -26.88
C ASN A 142 -10.63 9.45 -26.30
N THR A 143 -10.81 8.47 -27.17
CA THR A 143 -10.64 7.03 -26.92
C THR A 143 -9.20 6.76 -26.51
N SER A 144 -8.97 6.50 -25.22
CA SER A 144 -7.66 6.09 -24.71
C SER A 144 -7.53 4.57 -24.74
N ASN A 145 -6.43 4.08 -25.34
CA ASN A 145 -6.08 2.67 -25.44
C ASN A 145 -5.96 1.98 -24.06
N SER A 146 -6.31 0.69 -24.03
CA SER A 146 -6.31 -0.23 -22.87
C SER A 146 -4.96 -0.35 -22.12
N SER A 147 -3.86 0.14 -22.69
CA SER A 147 -2.51 0.04 -22.13
C SER A 147 -2.15 1.13 -21.10
N ASP A 148 -2.98 2.17 -20.93
CA ASP A 148 -2.73 3.29 -19.99
C ASP A 148 -3.51 3.17 -18.67
N LEU A 149 -3.93 1.96 -18.30
CA LEU A 149 -4.59 1.73 -17.01
C LEU A 149 -3.65 2.14 -15.86
N PRO A 150 -4.14 2.89 -14.85
CA PRO A 150 -3.34 3.20 -13.67
C PRO A 150 -2.82 1.90 -13.04
N SER A 151 -1.53 1.61 -13.16
CA SER A 151 -0.94 0.46 -12.49
C SER A 151 -0.67 0.85 -11.03
N CYS A 152 -1.02 -0.06 -10.13
CA CYS A 152 -0.36 -0.12 -8.84
C CYS A 152 1.09 -0.55 -9.14
N PRO A 153 2.11 0.21 -8.71
CA PRO A 153 3.51 -0.20 -8.80
C PRO A 153 3.82 -1.51 -8.07
#